data_AF-A0A4U1EDC3-F1
#
_entry.id   AF-A0A4U1EDC3-F1
#
_cell.length_a   1.000
_cell.length_b   1.000
_cell.length_c   1.000
_cell.angle_alpha   90.00
_cell.angle_beta   90.00
_cell.angle_gamma   90.00
#
_symmetry.space_group_name_H-M   'P 1'
#
loop_
_entity.id
_entity.type
_entity.pdbx_description
1 polymer ?
#
loop_
_entity_poly.entity_id
_entity_poly.type
_entity_poly.pdbx_seq_one_letter_code
_entity_poly.pdbx_strand_id
1 'polypeptide(L)'
;MAAGTLCTYPENWRTFKALIATQYSGAQVRVLSAPPHFYFGQTNCTPEFLGKFPAGKVPAFEGDDGFCVFESNGISSYVSNKELQRSTLEAAAQVVQWVSFADSDIVPPASTWVFPTLGNMHHNKQVTENAKEVRLDKLRKNAFASVILFGTNNSSSISGVWVFRGQELAFPLSPDWQVDYESYTWQKLDRSSEDTQPLVQEYFSWDGVFQHAGKAFNQGKIFKRTSLAIA
;
A
#
# COMPACT_ATOMS: atom_id res chain seq x y z
N MET A 1 13.84 0.85 -33.58
CA MET A 1 13.07 1.29 -32.41
C MET A 1 11.64 0.82 -32.58
N ALA A 2 11.00 0.33 -31.52
CA ALA A 2 9.61 -0.12 -31.62
C ALA A 2 8.70 1.06 -32.03
N ALA A 3 7.74 0.78 -32.91
CA ALA A 3 6.69 1.71 -33.30
C ALA A 3 5.37 0.96 -33.37
N GLY A 4 4.30 1.52 -32.81
CA GLY A 4 3.01 0.84 -32.79
C GLY A 4 1.96 1.48 -31.91
N THR A 5 0.93 0.71 -31.63
CA THR A 5 -0.30 1.12 -30.95
C THR A 5 -0.43 0.37 -29.62
N LEU A 6 -0.70 1.11 -28.54
CA LEU A 6 -0.88 0.59 -27.19
C LEU A 6 -2.32 0.83 -26.72
N CYS A 7 -3.09 -0.24 -26.60
CA CYS A 7 -4.47 -0.21 -26.12
C CYS A 7 -4.51 -0.33 -24.60
N THR A 8 -5.21 0.58 -23.92
CA THR A 8 -5.34 0.60 -22.45
C THR A 8 -6.54 1.44 -21.97
N TYR A 9 -6.79 1.51 -20.67
CA TYR A 9 -7.67 2.53 -20.09
C TYR A 9 -6.83 3.69 -19.50
N PRO A 10 -7.38 4.90 -19.34
CA PRO A 10 -6.64 6.04 -18.78
C PRO A 10 -6.15 5.76 -17.36
N GLU A 11 -5.05 6.40 -16.95
CA GLU A 11 -4.46 6.26 -15.60
C GLU A 11 -4.08 4.82 -15.18
N ASN A 12 -3.78 3.96 -16.16
CA ASN A 12 -3.32 2.61 -15.88
C ASN A 12 -1.83 2.56 -15.55
N TRP A 13 -1.48 2.39 -14.27
CA TRP A 13 -0.09 2.27 -13.81
C TRP A 13 0.72 1.18 -14.51
N ARG A 14 0.07 0.09 -14.98
CA ARG A 14 0.74 -0.97 -15.74
C ARG A 14 1.22 -0.49 -17.11
N THR A 15 0.51 0.48 -17.68
CA THR A 15 0.85 1.11 -18.97
C THR A 15 1.98 2.12 -18.80
N PHE A 16 2.01 2.84 -17.66
CA PHE A 16 3.04 3.84 -17.40
C PHE A 16 4.46 3.29 -17.47
N LYS A 17 4.69 2.03 -17.07
CA LYS A 17 6.00 1.36 -17.23
C LYS A 17 6.51 1.43 -18.68
N ALA A 18 5.66 1.06 -19.64
CA ALA A 18 5.99 1.09 -21.05
C ALA A 18 6.12 2.53 -21.58
N LEU A 19 5.23 3.45 -21.19
CA LEU A 19 5.29 4.84 -21.64
C LEU A 19 6.51 5.59 -21.11
N ILE A 20 6.96 5.27 -19.90
CA ILE A 20 8.21 5.82 -19.36
C ILE A 20 9.38 5.25 -20.16
N ALA A 21 9.41 3.94 -20.42
CA ALA A 21 10.46 3.31 -21.21
C ALA A 21 10.59 3.92 -22.63
N THR A 22 9.47 4.29 -23.26
CA THR A 22 9.49 4.92 -24.59
C THR A 22 10.13 6.30 -24.58
N GLN A 23 10.01 7.07 -23.49
CA GLN A 23 10.67 8.39 -23.37
C GLN A 23 12.19 8.29 -23.42
N TYR A 24 12.75 7.23 -22.83
CA TYR A 24 14.21 7.01 -22.83
C TYR A 24 14.70 6.31 -24.08
N SER A 25 13.89 5.43 -24.66
CA SER A 25 14.28 4.65 -25.82
C SER A 25 14.13 5.46 -27.12
N GLY A 26 13.14 6.35 -27.20
CA GLY A 26 12.71 7.01 -28.44
C GLY A 26 11.75 6.17 -29.28
N ALA A 27 11.16 5.12 -28.70
CA ALA A 27 10.11 4.32 -29.35
C ALA A 27 8.83 5.15 -29.56
N GLN A 28 8.15 4.95 -30.69
CA GLN A 28 6.97 5.72 -31.07
C GLN A 28 5.69 4.94 -30.77
N VAL A 29 5.04 5.24 -29.64
CA VAL A 29 3.86 4.51 -29.18
C VAL A 29 2.62 5.40 -29.20
N ARG A 30 1.61 5.02 -29.99
CA ARG A 30 0.30 5.67 -30.04
C ARG A 30 -0.63 5.02 -29.03
N VAL A 31 -1.10 5.78 -28.04
CA VAL A 31 -1.96 5.25 -26.98
C VAL A 31 -3.43 5.37 -27.39
N LEU A 32 -4.15 4.24 -27.43
CA LEU A 32 -5.59 4.19 -27.60
C LEU A 32 -6.23 3.90 -26.25
N SER A 33 -6.83 4.92 -25.63
CA SER A 33 -7.43 4.80 -24.30
C SER A 33 -8.82 5.39 -24.14
N ALA A 34 -9.40 5.90 -25.23
CA ALA A 34 -10.71 6.52 -25.22
C ALA A 34 -11.52 6.15 -26.47
N PRO A 35 -12.85 6.29 -26.40
CA PRO A 35 -13.74 6.21 -27.56
C PRO A 35 -13.37 7.16 -28.70
N PRO A 36 -13.64 6.80 -29.98
CA PRO A 36 -14.23 5.54 -30.43
C PRO A 36 -13.21 4.39 -30.54
N HIS A 37 -11.93 4.68 -30.31
CA HIS A 37 -10.84 3.75 -30.59
C HIS A 37 -10.69 2.63 -29.56
N PHE A 38 -11.04 2.89 -28.30
CA PHE A 38 -10.99 1.87 -27.26
C PHE A 38 -12.06 2.11 -26.18
N TYR A 39 -12.90 1.10 -25.94
CA TYR A 39 -13.85 1.01 -24.83
C TYR A 39 -13.46 -0.16 -23.92
N PHE A 40 -12.99 0.12 -22.71
CA PHE A 40 -12.65 -0.92 -21.74
C PHE A 40 -13.88 -1.74 -21.34
N GLY A 41 -13.74 -3.07 -21.34
CA GLY A 41 -14.82 -4.03 -21.14
C GLY A 41 -15.61 -4.39 -22.41
N GLN A 42 -15.43 -3.67 -23.51
CA GLN A 42 -16.08 -3.95 -24.80
C GLN A 42 -15.05 -4.30 -25.87
N THR A 43 -14.16 -3.36 -26.22
CA THR A 43 -13.16 -3.55 -27.28
C THR A 43 -12.21 -4.70 -26.97
N ASN A 44 -11.78 -4.86 -25.71
CA ASN A 44 -10.89 -5.95 -25.30
C ASN A 44 -11.58 -7.32 -25.18
N CYS A 45 -12.89 -7.38 -25.41
CA CYS A 45 -13.68 -8.60 -25.39
C CYS A 45 -14.10 -9.05 -26.81
N THR A 46 -13.80 -8.28 -27.86
CA THR A 46 -14.22 -8.65 -29.22
C THR A 46 -13.35 -9.77 -29.79
N PRO A 47 -13.89 -10.60 -30.70
CA PRO A 47 -13.12 -11.67 -31.34
C PRO A 47 -11.85 -11.19 -32.04
N GLU A 48 -11.89 -9.99 -32.65
CA GLU A 48 -10.75 -9.40 -33.35
C GLU A 48 -9.63 -9.05 -32.38
N PHE A 49 -9.97 -8.50 -31.21
CA PHE A 49 -8.99 -8.16 -30.19
C PHE A 49 -8.44 -9.43 -29.53
N LEU A 50 -9.30 -10.38 -29.19
CA LEU A 50 -8.89 -11.66 -28.57
C LEU A 50 -8.04 -12.52 -29.50
N GLY A 51 -8.24 -12.41 -30.82
CA GLY A 51 -7.39 -13.04 -31.83
C GLY A 51 -5.94 -12.56 -31.79
N LYS A 52 -5.73 -11.28 -31.43
CA LYS A 52 -4.38 -10.69 -31.23
C LYS A 52 -3.87 -10.84 -29.81
N PHE A 53 -4.77 -10.75 -28.83
CA PHE A 53 -4.47 -10.69 -27.40
C PHE A 53 -5.34 -11.68 -26.62
N PRO A 54 -4.93 -12.95 -26.53
CA PRO A 54 -5.76 -14.03 -25.96
C PRO A 54 -6.16 -13.81 -24.50
N ALA A 55 -5.37 -13.05 -23.74
CA ALA A 55 -5.67 -12.75 -22.34
C ALA A 55 -6.87 -11.80 -22.17
N GLY A 56 -7.29 -11.06 -23.21
CA GLY A 56 -8.37 -10.07 -23.11
C GLY A 56 -8.10 -8.92 -22.13
N LYS A 57 -6.85 -8.76 -21.70
CA LYS A 57 -6.39 -7.76 -20.74
C LYS A 57 -5.64 -6.64 -21.44
N VAL A 58 -5.51 -5.52 -20.73
CA VAL A 58 -4.67 -4.38 -21.13
C VAL A 58 -3.66 -4.05 -20.03
N PRO A 59 -2.47 -3.49 -20.37
CA PRO A 59 -2.05 -3.00 -21.69
C PRO A 59 -1.81 -4.11 -22.73
N ALA A 60 -2.11 -3.79 -23.99
CA ALA A 60 -1.88 -4.65 -25.15
C ALA A 60 -1.26 -3.82 -26.29
N PHE A 61 -0.16 -4.30 -26.88
CA PHE A 61 0.62 -3.58 -27.88
C PHE A 61 0.60 -4.30 -29.23
N GLU A 62 0.34 -3.55 -30.29
CA GLU A 62 0.46 -4.00 -31.68
C GLU A 62 1.46 -3.10 -32.41
N GLY A 63 2.56 -3.68 -32.88
CA GLY A 63 3.55 -3.01 -33.71
C GLY A 63 3.00 -2.64 -35.08
N ASP A 64 3.56 -1.62 -35.70
CA ASP A 64 3.22 -1.23 -37.09
C ASP A 64 3.57 -2.34 -38.11
N ASP A 65 4.41 -3.30 -37.70
CA ASP A 65 4.76 -4.53 -38.42
C ASP A 65 3.79 -5.70 -38.17
N GLY A 66 2.74 -5.48 -37.36
CA GLY A 66 1.76 -6.50 -36.95
C GLY A 66 2.21 -7.37 -35.77
N PHE A 67 3.38 -7.14 -35.19
CA PHE A 67 3.84 -7.89 -34.02
C PHE A 67 3.00 -7.55 -32.79
N CYS A 68 2.39 -8.55 -32.15
CA CYS A 68 1.52 -8.36 -31.00
C CYS A 68 2.21 -8.82 -29.70
N VAL A 69 2.15 -7.97 -28.67
CA VAL A 69 2.65 -8.28 -27.33
C VAL A 69 1.60 -7.90 -26.29
N PHE A 70 1.30 -8.85 -25.40
CA PHE A 70 0.50 -8.62 -24.19
C PHE A 70 1.38 -8.87 -22.95
N GLU A 71 0.86 -8.54 -21.77
CA GLU A 71 1.59 -8.41 -20.50
C GLU A 71 2.48 -7.15 -20.40
N SER A 72 2.26 -6.37 -19.35
CA SER A 72 2.87 -5.05 -19.18
C SER A 72 4.40 -5.06 -19.16
N ASN A 73 5.01 -6.10 -18.55
CA ASN A 73 6.47 -6.25 -18.50
C ASN A 73 7.04 -6.62 -19.87
N GLY A 74 6.36 -7.48 -20.63
CA GLY A 74 6.77 -7.86 -21.98
C GLY A 74 6.75 -6.66 -22.92
N ILE A 75 5.69 -5.86 -22.86
CA ILE A 75 5.56 -4.61 -23.62
C ILE A 75 6.67 -3.63 -23.23
N SER A 76 6.89 -3.41 -21.92
CA SER A 76 7.93 -2.51 -21.42
C SER A 76 9.33 -2.91 -21.90
N SER A 77 9.65 -4.20 -21.86
CA SER A 77 10.92 -4.72 -22.35
C SER A 77 11.07 -4.53 -23.86
N TYR A 78 10.00 -4.77 -24.64
CA TYR A 78 10.01 -4.63 -26.10
C TYR A 78 10.23 -3.19 -26.56
N VAL A 79 9.60 -2.22 -25.89
CA VAL A 79 9.75 -0.79 -26.23
C VAL A 79 11.00 -0.13 -25.63
N SER A 80 11.74 -0.85 -24.78
CA SER A 80 13.00 -0.38 -24.19
C SER A 80 14.18 -0.45 -25.18
N ASN A 81 15.23 0.34 -24.93
CA ASN A 81 16.50 0.25 -25.66
C ASN A 81 17.51 -0.66 -24.91
N LYS A 82 18.69 -0.89 -25.51
CA LYS A 82 19.77 -1.68 -24.91
C LYS A 82 20.32 -1.08 -23.61
N GLU A 83 20.23 0.24 -23.42
CA GLU A 83 20.69 0.88 -22.19
C GLU A 83 19.75 0.59 -21.01
N LEU A 84 18.43 0.63 -21.26
CA LEU A 84 17.39 0.25 -20.30
C LEU A 84 17.41 -1.26 -19.99
N GLN A 85 17.65 -2.08 -21.01
CA GLN A 85 17.78 -3.54 -20.85
C GLN A 85 19.13 -3.94 -20.21
N ARG A 86 20.07 -2.99 -20.13
CA ARG A 86 21.45 -3.13 -19.66
C ARG A 86 22.30 -4.03 -20.58
N SER A 87 23.59 -3.71 -20.66
CA SER A 87 24.52 -4.40 -21.58
C SER A 87 25.10 -5.70 -21.03
N THR A 88 25.04 -5.93 -19.72
CA THR A 88 25.61 -7.11 -19.03
C THR A 88 24.52 -8.05 -18.54
N LEU A 89 24.80 -9.35 -18.54
CA LEU A 89 23.86 -10.39 -18.09
C LEU A 89 23.42 -10.18 -16.64
N GLU A 90 24.35 -9.79 -15.76
CA GLU A 90 24.11 -9.57 -14.34
C GLU A 90 23.12 -8.42 -14.11
N ALA A 91 23.32 -7.30 -14.82
CA ALA A 91 22.42 -6.15 -14.73
C ALA A 91 21.03 -6.46 -15.32
N ALA A 92 20.96 -7.23 -16.42
CA ALA A 92 19.69 -7.70 -16.97
C ALA A 92 18.94 -8.62 -15.97
N ALA A 93 19.66 -9.52 -15.29
CA ALA A 93 19.09 -10.37 -14.25
C ALA A 93 18.57 -9.56 -13.06
N GLN A 94 19.28 -8.50 -12.64
CA GLN A 94 18.82 -7.59 -11.59
C GLN A 94 17.56 -6.82 -11.98
N VAL A 95 17.43 -6.39 -13.25
CA VAL A 95 16.20 -5.76 -13.75
C VAL A 95 15.02 -6.73 -13.61
N VAL A 96 15.18 -7.97 -14.07
CA VAL A 96 14.13 -9.00 -13.94
C VAL A 96 13.81 -9.29 -12.47
N GLN A 97 14.82 -9.36 -11.60
CA GLN A 97 14.63 -9.55 -10.16
C GLN A 97 13.71 -8.49 -9.55
N TRP A 98 13.97 -7.21 -9.83
CA TRP A 98 13.17 -6.11 -9.27
C TRP A 98 11.77 -6.01 -9.88
N VAL A 99 11.63 -6.30 -11.17
CA VAL A 99 10.32 -6.37 -11.84
C VAL A 99 9.46 -7.47 -11.22
N SER A 100 10.02 -8.68 -11.05
CA SER A 100 9.34 -9.80 -10.42
C SER A 100 8.97 -9.51 -8.97
N PHE A 101 9.90 -8.96 -8.18
CA PHE A 101 9.66 -8.56 -6.78
C PHE A 101 8.52 -7.54 -6.66
N ALA A 102 8.47 -6.55 -7.56
CA ALA A 102 7.38 -5.58 -7.56
C ALA A 102 6.02 -6.25 -7.77
N ASP A 103 5.93 -7.18 -8.73
CA ASP A 103 4.69 -7.88 -9.04
C ASP A 103 4.26 -8.86 -7.94
N SER A 104 5.19 -9.56 -7.27
CA SER A 104 4.89 -10.55 -6.24
C SER A 104 4.70 -9.95 -4.84
N ASP A 105 5.53 -8.99 -4.45
CA ASP A 105 5.64 -8.56 -3.05
C ASP A 105 5.08 -7.15 -2.81
N ILE A 106 5.09 -6.27 -3.82
CA ILE A 106 4.63 -4.88 -3.66
C ILE A 106 3.17 -4.72 -4.12
N VAL A 107 2.84 -5.20 -5.33
CA VAL A 107 1.53 -4.97 -5.94
C VAL A 107 0.38 -5.55 -5.12
N PRO A 108 0.43 -6.79 -4.58
CA PRO A 108 -0.68 -7.33 -3.78
C PRO A 108 -1.02 -6.53 -2.50
N PRO A 109 -0.05 -6.22 -1.60
CA PRO A 109 -0.36 -5.43 -0.42
C PRO A 109 -0.73 -3.98 -0.77
N ALA A 110 -0.08 -3.35 -1.74
CA ALA A 110 -0.42 -2.00 -2.18
C ALA A 110 -1.86 -1.92 -2.71
N SER A 111 -2.27 -2.90 -3.53
CA SER A 111 -3.63 -2.98 -4.07
C SER A 111 -4.67 -3.15 -2.96
N THR A 112 -4.36 -3.96 -1.95
CA THR A 112 -5.22 -4.18 -0.77
C THR A 112 -5.47 -2.89 0.00
N TRP A 113 -4.48 -2.00 0.08
CA TRP A 113 -4.61 -0.74 0.80
C TRP A 113 -5.25 0.36 -0.05
N VAL A 114 -4.84 0.50 -1.32
CA VAL A 114 -5.21 1.63 -2.18
C VAL A 114 -6.57 1.45 -2.85
N PHE A 115 -6.98 0.24 -3.23
CA PHE A 115 -8.25 0.05 -3.94
C PHE A 115 -9.50 0.40 -3.11
N PRO A 116 -9.55 0.14 -1.78
CA PRO A 116 -10.62 0.65 -0.94
C PRO A 116 -10.69 2.18 -0.88
N THR A 117 -9.55 2.88 -0.87
CA THR A 117 -9.53 4.36 -0.81
C THR A 117 -9.96 5.01 -2.11
N LEU A 118 -9.78 4.31 -3.24
CA LEU A 118 -10.22 4.76 -4.56
C LEU A 118 -11.68 4.37 -4.88
N GLY A 119 -12.39 3.73 -3.94
CA GLY A 119 -13.79 3.31 -4.13
C GLY A 119 -13.99 2.11 -5.07
N ASN A 120 -12.90 1.48 -5.55
CA ASN A 120 -12.93 0.39 -6.52
C ASN A 120 -13.16 -0.99 -5.88
N MET A 121 -13.06 -1.11 -4.56
CA MET A 121 -13.49 -2.27 -3.80
C MET A 121 -14.30 -1.82 -2.58
N HIS A 122 -15.34 -2.60 -2.22
CA HIS A 122 -15.95 -2.44 -0.90
C HIS A 122 -14.86 -2.62 0.16
N HIS A 123 -14.75 -1.66 1.08
CA HIS A 123 -13.80 -1.68 2.18
C HIS A 123 -14.06 -2.91 3.06
N ASN A 124 -13.41 -4.02 2.75
CA ASN A 124 -13.50 -5.24 3.53
C ASN A 124 -12.65 -5.03 4.79
N LYS A 125 -13.30 -4.52 5.86
CA LYS A 125 -12.67 -4.33 7.18
C LYS A 125 -11.86 -5.55 7.59
N GLN A 126 -12.29 -6.77 7.26
CA GLN A 126 -11.61 -7.98 7.71
C GLN A 126 -10.25 -8.23 7.03
N VAL A 127 -10.09 -7.93 5.74
CA VAL A 127 -8.81 -8.12 5.03
C VAL A 127 -7.80 -7.03 5.41
N THR A 128 -8.26 -5.79 5.51
CA THR A 128 -7.43 -4.66 5.96
C THR A 128 -7.03 -4.81 7.43
N GLU A 129 -7.95 -5.25 8.29
CA GLU A 129 -7.62 -5.57 9.68
C GLU A 129 -6.70 -6.80 9.76
N ASN A 130 -6.89 -7.87 8.97
CA ASN A 130 -6.00 -9.04 8.99
C ASN A 130 -4.54 -8.70 8.61
N ALA A 131 -4.31 -7.84 7.60
CA ALA A 131 -2.96 -7.38 7.25
C ALA A 131 -2.33 -6.53 8.37
N LYS A 132 -3.13 -5.71 9.07
CA LYS A 132 -2.71 -4.95 10.26
C LYS A 132 -2.47 -5.87 11.47
N GLU A 133 -3.32 -6.87 11.67
CA GLU A 133 -3.28 -7.83 12.77
C GLU A 133 -1.98 -8.65 12.74
N VAL A 134 -1.53 -9.12 11.57
CA VAL A 134 -0.27 -9.89 11.44
C VAL A 134 0.95 -9.07 11.88
N ARG A 135 1.00 -7.77 11.56
CA ARG A 135 2.08 -6.85 11.99
C ARG A 135 1.99 -6.54 13.50
N LEU A 136 0.78 -6.39 14.02
CA LEU A 136 0.51 -5.99 15.41
C LEU A 136 0.47 -7.15 16.40
N ASP A 137 0.31 -8.39 15.97
CA ASP A 137 0.21 -9.56 16.85
C ASP A 137 1.50 -9.85 17.62
N LYS A 138 2.65 -9.63 16.99
CA LYS A 138 3.95 -9.71 17.67
C LYS A 138 4.12 -8.56 18.69
N LEU A 139 3.53 -7.39 18.44
CA LEU A 139 3.55 -6.25 19.36
C LEU A 139 2.62 -6.50 20.56
N ARG A 140 1.43 -7.05 20.33
CA ARG A 140 0.45 -7.43 21.39
C ARG A 140 0.97 -8.47 22.38
N LYS A 141 1.98 -9.26 22.00
CA LYS A 141 2.67 -10.19 22.92
C LYS A 141 3.58 -9.47 23.93
N ASN A 142 4.03 -8.26 23.59
CA ASN A 142 5.03 -7.50 24.34
C ASN A 142 4.50 -6.16 24.85
N ALA A 143 3.30 -5.74 24.44
CA ALA A 143 2.72 -4.45 24.76
C ALA A 143 1.20 -4.51 24.92
N PHE A 144 0.69 -3.75 25.88
CA PHE A 144 -0.72 -3.46 26.11
C PHE A 144 -0.89 -1.94 26.15
N ALA A 145 -1.97 -1.38 25.61
CA ALA A 145 -2.19 0.06 25.70
C ALA A 145 -3.66 0.45 25.79
N SER A 146 -3.92 1.60 26.39
CA SER A 146 -5.19 2.31 26.25
C SER A 146 -4.95 3.58 25.43
N VAL A 147 -5.63 3.69 24.30
CA VAL A 147 -5.43 4.78 23.34
C VAL A 147 -6.75 5.52 23.14
N ILE A 148 -6.69 6.85 23.16
CA ILE A 148 -7.84 7.73 23.05
C ILE A 148 -7.62 8.67 21.86
N LEU A 149 -8.68 8.81 21.06
CA LEU A 149 -8.84 9.82 20.04
C LEU A 149 -9.53 11.04 20.66
N PHE A 150 -8.91 12.20 20.53
CA PHE A 150 -9.44 13.49 20.96
C PHE A 150 -9.75 14.39 19.77
N GLY A 151 -10.77 15.23 19.88
CA GLY A 151 -11.17 16.22 18.88
C GLY A 151 -12.28 15.78 17.92
N THR A 152 -12.57 16.63 16.94
CA THR A 152 -13.62 16.45 15.93
C THR A 152 -13.03 16.29 14.53
N ASN A 153 -13.86 15.94 13.54
CA ASN A 153 -13.44 15.80 12.14
C ASN A 153 -12.57 16.99 11.69
N ASN A 154 -11.40 16.70 11.09
CA ASN A 154 -10.35 17.65 10.66
C ASN A 154 -9.47 18.30 11.77
N SER A 155 -9.65 17.97 13.05
CA SER A 155 -8.75 18.42 14.14
C SER A 155 -8.56 17.35 15.21
N SER A 156 -8.12 16.16 14.81
CA SER A 156 -7.93 15.02 15.70
C SER A 156 -6.52 14.98 16.30
N SER A 157 -6.40 14.53 17.55
CA SER A 157 -5.14 14.09 18.15
C SER A 157 -5.31 12.71 18.78
N ILE A 158 -4.26 11.89 18.72
CA ILE A 158 -4.23 10.56 19.32
C ILE A 158 -3.23 10.59 20.46
N SER A 159 -3.65 10.12 21.64
CA SER A 159 -2.74 9.93 22.77
C SER A 159 -3.12 8.66 23.50
N GLY A 160 -2.15 8.01 24.15
CA GLY A 160 -2.38 6.74 24.81
C GLY A 160 -1.31 6.37 25.81
N VAL A 161 -1.71 5.58 26.81
CA VAL A 161 -0.80 5.00 27.80
C VAL A 161 -0.46 3.58 27.38
N TRP A 162 0.83 3.33 27.18
CA TRP A 162 1.37 2.03 26.81
C TRP A 162 2.09 1.37 27.99
N VAL A 163 1.87 0.07 28.14
CA VAL A 163 2.54 -0.82 29.09
C VAL A 163 3.31 -1.85 28.28
N PHE A 164 4.64 -1.79 28.36
CA PHE A 164 5.54 -2.71 27.67
C PHE A 164 6.09 -3.78 28.63
N ARG A 165 6.42 -4.95 28.08
CA ARG A 165 7.24 -5.95 28.77
C ARG A 165 8.71 -5.50 28.74
N GLY A 166 9.15 -4.86 29.81
CA GLY A 166 10.52 -4.36 29.97
C GLY A 166 10.55 -2.90 30.43
N GLN A 167 11.75 -2.35 30.51
CA GLN A 167 11.97 -0.94 30.89
C GLN A 167 12.20 -0.03 29.68
N GLU A 168 12.28 -0.61 28.50
CA GLU A 168 12.48 0.06 27.21
C GLU A 168 11.26 -0.13 26.32
N LEU A 169 11.12 0.77 25.35
CA LEU A 169 10.05 0.70 24.37
C LEU A 169 10.23 -0.54 23.49
N ALA A 170 9.13 -1.21 23.11
CA ALA A 170 9.22 -2.42 22.30
C ALA A 170 9.52 -2.13 20.81
N PHE A 171 9.40 -0.87 20.36
CA PHE A 171 9.55 -0.48 18.95
C PHE A 171 10.93 -0.72 18.33
N PRO A 172 12.07 -0.60 19.05
CA PRO A 172 13.39 -0.94 18.52
C PRO A 172 13.62 -2.46 18.31
N LEU A 173 12.75 -3.32 18.85
CA LEU A 173 12.90 -4.78 18.74
C LEU A 173 12.56 -5.30 17.34
N SER A 174 11.89 -4.51 16.49
CA SER A 174 11.53 -4.87 15.12
C SER A 174 11.53 -3.65 14.20
N PRO A 175 12.20 -3.70 13.04
CA PRO A 175 12.13 -2.63 12.02
C PRO A 175 10.69 -2.31 11.59
N ASP A 176 9.82 -3.32 11.61
CA ASP A 176 8.40 -3.17 11.29
C ASP A 176 7.61 -2.31 12.30
N TRP A 177 8.17 -1.91 13.44
CA TRP A 177 7.43 -1.11 14.43
C TRP A 177 7.97 0.32 14.54
N GLN A 178 9.12 0.61 13.92
CA GLN A 178 9.74 1.93 13.94
C GLN A 178 8.98 2.97 13.10
N VAL A 179 8.20 2.53 12.11
CA VAL A 179 7.48 3.43 11.20
C VAL A 179 6.45 4.31 11.94
N ASP A 180 5.77 3.74 12.94
CA ASP A 180 4.81 4.51 13.76
C ASP A 180 5.50 5.21 14.94
N TYR A 181 6.67 4.72 15.38
CA TYR A 181 7.41 5.25 16.52
C TYR A 181 7.75 6.73 16.38
N GLU A 182 8.21 7.16 15.20
CA GLU A 182 8.64 8.54 14.94
C GLU A 182 7.48 9.55 14.95
N SER A 183 6.24 9.08 14.75
CA SER A 183 5.05 9.94 14.70
C SER A 183 4.49 10.31 16.08
N TYR A 184 5.02 9.73 17.16
CA TYR A 184 4.57 9.99 18.54
C TYR A 184 5.71 10.45 19.44
N THR A 185 5.39 11.34 20.38
CA THR A 185 6.29 11.70 21.46
C THR A 185 6.14 10.70 22.61
N TRP A 186 7.23 10.04 22.99
CA TRP A 186 7.23 9.03 24.04
C TRP A 186 7.79 9.59 25.33
N GLN A 187 7.01 9.53 26.40
CA GLN A 187 7.45 9.86 27.75
C GLN A 187 7.33 8.63 28.63
N LYS A 188 8.43 8.25 29.29
CA LYS A 188 8.41 7.19 30.28
C LYS A 188 7.71 7.71 31.54
N LEU A 189 6.63 7.05 31.93
CA LEU A 189 5.90 7.38 33.15
C LEU A 189 6.62 6.78 34.36
N ASP A 190 6.84 7.60 35.38
CA ASP A 190 7.39 7.16 36.66
C ASP A 190 6.25 6.99 37.67
N ARG A 191 6.20 5.83 38.32
CA ARG A 191 5.21 5.53 39.38
C ARG A 191 5.34 6.47 40.58
N SER A 192 6.53 7.00 40.83
CA SER A 192 6.78 7.89 41.97
C SER A 192 6.27 9.31 41.76
N SER A 193 5.91 9.69 40.52
CA SER A 193 5.34 10.99 40.20
C SER A 193 3.86 11.06 40.58
N GLU A 194 3.46 12.16 41.21
CA GLU A 194 2.07 12.43 41.62
C GLU A 194 1.11 12.52 40.42
N ASP A 195 1.61 12.91 39.24
CA ASP A 195 0.81 13.09 38.03
C ASP A 195 0.53 11.78 37.27
N THR A 196 1.30 10.72 37.53
CA THR A 196 1.22 9.47 36.76
C THR A 196 -0.03 8.65 37.10
N GLN A 197 -0.38 8.55 38.39
CA GLN A 197 -1.55 7.78 38.82
C GLN A 197 -2.88 8.30 38.27
N PRO A 198 -3.19 9.60 38.36
CA PRO A 198 -4.42 10.13 37.78
C PRO A 198 -4.43 9.97 36.25
N LEU A 199 -3.31 10.22 35.56
CA LEU A 199 -3.20 10.01 34.12
C LEU A 199 -3.51 8.57 33.73
N VAL A 200 -2.88 7.58 34.37
CA VAL A 200 -3.15 6.16 34.09
C VAL A 200 -4.62 5.82 34.38
N GLN A 201 -5.20 6.35 35.45
CA GLN A 201 -6.60 6.14 35.75
C GLN A 201 -7.51 6.69 34.65
N GLU A 202 -7.34 7.95 34.24
CA GLU A 202 -8.14 8.60 33.18
C GLU A 202 -8.10 7.81 31.86
N TYR A 203 -6.91 7.33 31.47
CA TYR A 203 -6.77 6.55 30.24
C TYR A 203 -7.38 5.17 30.33
N PHE A 204 -7.42 4.52 31.49
CA PHE A 204 -7.97 3.18 31.63
C PHE A 204 -9.48 3.17 31.95
N SER A 205 -9.99 4.20 32.60
CA SER A 205 -11.43 4.41 32.83
C SER A 205 -12.13 5.04 31.61
N TRP A 206 -11.37 5.71 30.74
CA TRP A 206 -11.90 6.64 29.71
C TRP A 206 -12.77 7.74 30.30
N ASP A 207 -12.50 8.09 31.56
CA ASP A 207 -13.26 9.05 32.34
C ASP A 207 -12.27 9.97 33.06
N GLY A 208 -12.31 11.26 32.72
CA GLY A 208 -11.30 12.23 33.12
C GLY A 208 -11.45 13.57 32.39
N VAL A 209 -10.76 14.58 32.89
CA VAL A 209 -10.76 15.93 32.28
C VAL A 209 -9.73 16.00 31.15
N PHE A 210 -8.78 15.05 31.10
CA PHE A 210 -7.73 14.94 30.09
C PHE A 210 -7.02 16.27 29.86
N GLN A 211 -6.62 16.93 30.95
CA GLN A 211 -6.06 18.30 30.92
C GLN A 211 -4.84 18.40 29.99
N HIS A 212 -4.08 17.31 29.84
CA HIS A 212 -2.93 17.19 28.94
C HIS A 212 -3.28 17.09 27.46
N ALA A 213 -4.50 16.67 27.10
CA ALA A 213 -4.90 16.47 25.70
C ALA A 213 -5.40 17.74 25.02
N GLY A 214 -5.88 18.73 25.79
CA GLY A 214 -6.36 20.03 25.31
C GLY A 214 -7.54 19.97 24.33
N LYS A 215 -8.14 18.80 24.12
CA LYS A 215 -9.23 18.54 23.18
C LYS A 215 -10.24 17.56 23.79
N ALA A 216 -11.51 17.68 23.40
CA ALA A 216 -12.58 16.85 23.92
C ALA A 216 -12.38 15.36 23.59
N PHE A 217 -12.72 14.48 24.53
CA PHE A 217 -12.76 13.04 24.33
C PHE A 217 -13.73 12.69 23.19
N ASN A 218 -13.29 11.81 22.29
CA ASN A 218 -14.14 11.30 21.21
C ASN A 218 -14.35 9.79 21.33
N GLN A 219 -13.26 9.01 21.28
CA GLN A 219 -13.33 7.55 21.35
C GLN A 219 -12.09 6.95 22.03
N GLY A 220 -12.30 5.98 22.93
CA GLY A 220 -11.25 5.15 23.51
C GLY A 220 -11.20 3.75 22.92
N LYS A 221 -10.01 3.16 22.81
CA LYS A 221 -9.82 1.75 22.43
C LYS A 221 -8.68 1.12 23.21
N ILE A 222 -8.92 -0.10 23.70
CA ILE A 222 -7.88 -0.91 24.34
C ILE A 222 -7.14 -1.71 23.27
N PHE A 223 -5.84 -1.52 23.21
CA PHE A 223 -4.91 -2.38 22.49
C PHE A 223 -4.53 -3.55 23.39
N LYS A 224 -5.23 -4.67 23.23
CA LYS A 224 -4.96 -5.92 23.94
C LYS A 224 -4.87 -7.08 22.94
N ARG A 225 -4.18 -8.15 23.36
CA ARG A 225 -4.29 -9.44 22.70
C ARG A 225 -5.75 -9.88 22.69
N THR A 226 -6.34 -10.01 21.50
CA THR A 226 -7.65 -10.63 21.35
C THR A 226 -7.49 -12.11 21.70
N SER A 227 -7.79 -12.48 22.94
CA SER A 227 -8.08 -13.88 23.24
C SER A 227 -9.31 -14.25 22.42
N LEU A 228 -9.19 -15.29 21.59
CA LEU A 228 -10.36 -16.04 21.13
C LEU A 228 -11.32 -16.17 22.32
N ALA A 229 -12.57 -15.80 22.11
CA ALA A 229 -13.64 -16.11 23.03
C ALA A 229 -13.60 -17.63 23.25
N ILE A 230 -13.23 -18.04 24.46
CA ILE A 230 -13.51 -19.39 24.94
C ILE A 230 -15.00 -19.35 25.30
N ALA A 231 -15.80 -20.00 24.47
CA ALA A 231 -17.07 -20.59 24.90
C ALA A 231 -16.78 -22.05 25.29
#